data_AF-A0A9P9YG20-F1
#
_entry.id   AF-A0A9P9YG20-F1
#
_cell.length_a   1.000
_cell.length_b   1.000
_cell.length_c   1.000
_cell.angle_alpha   90.00
_cell.angle_beta   90.00
_cell.angle_gamma   90.00
#
_symmetry.space_group_name_H-M   'P 1'
#
loop_
_entity.id
_entity.type
_entity.pdbx_description
1 polymer ?
#
loop_
_entity_poly.entity_id
_entity_poly.type
_entity_poly.pdbx_seq_one_letter_code
_entity_poly.pdbx_strand_id
1 'polypeptide(L)' 'MLMAMQKLRFVFLNDNRIDELPSRSQLEELRTLHMLNLSKNPISRHPDLQLMALVSFEQSCQWSVV' A
#
# COMPACT_ATOMS: atom_id res chain seq x y z
N MET A 1 2.92 -10.57 7.26
CA MET A 1 3.53 -10.21 8.56
C MET A 1 4.19 -8.81 8.54
N LEU A 2 3.75 -7.87 7.69
CA LEU A 2 4.25 -6.48 7.67
C LEU A 2 3.72 -5.64 8.85
N MET A 3 2.51 -5.98 9.30
CA MET A 3 1.76 -5.36 10.40
C MET A 3 2.52 -5.28 11.74
N ALA A 4 3.40 -6.25 11.99
CA ALA A 4 4.20 -6.29 13.21
C ALA A 4 5.38 -5.30 13.20
N MET A 5 5.68 -4.70 12.04
CA MET A 5 6.87 -3.87 11.85
C MET A 5 6.50 -2.37 11.92
N GLN A 6 6.31 -1.88 13.15
CA GLN A 6 5.88 -0.50 13.43
C GLN A 6 6.86 0.60 13.02
N LYS A 7 8.04 0.25 12.50
CA LYS A 7 9.06 1.21 12.04
C LYS A 7 9.24 1.21 10.51
N LEU A 8 8.46 0.44 9.76
CA LEU A 8 8.53 0.43 8.31
C LEU A 8 8.05 1.77 7.76
N ARG A 9 8.93 2.45 7.03
CA ARG A 9 8.63 3.72 6.36
C ARG A 9 8.52 3.57 4.85
N PHE A 10 9.31 2.68 4.27
CA PHE A 10 9.36 2.47 2.83
C PHE A 10 9.35 0.99 2.54
N VAL A 11 8.39 0.55 1.73
CA VAL A 11 8.25 -0.84 1.32
C VAL A 11 8.19 -0.88 -0.20
N PHE A 12 9.16 -1.56 -0.80
CA PHE A 12 9.25 -1.75 -2.24
C PHE A 12 8.99 -3.21 -2.56
N LEU A 13 7.81 -3.49 -3.12
CA LEU A 13 7.34 -4.81 -3.54
C LEU A 13 7.01 -4.82 -5.03
N ASN A 14 7.58 -3.89 -5.79
CA ASN A 14 7.37 -3.83 -7.23
C ASN A 14 7.85 -5.10 -7.94
N ASP A 15 7.21 -5.44 -9.05
CA ASP A 15 7.57 -6.57 -9.91
C ASP A 15 7.55 -7.93 -9.20
N ASN A 16 6.49 -8.14 -8.39
CA ASN A 16 6.21 -9.41 -7.75
C ASN A 16 4.90 -10.01 -8.30
N ARG A 17 4.51 -11.16 -7.75
CA ARG A 17 3.28 -11.87 -8.10
C ARG A 17 2.21 -11.73 -7.02
N ILE A 18 2.10 -10.54 -6.43
CA ILE A 18 1.10 -10.24 -5.40
C ILE A 18 -0.25 -10.02 -6.06
N ASP A 19 -1.20 -10.89 -5.75
CA ASP A 19 -2.57 -10.84 -6.28
C ASP A 19 -3.61 -10.49 -5.19
N GLU A 20 -3.27 -10.77 -3.94
CA GLU A 20 -4.13 -10.46 -2.80
C GLU A 20 -4.10 -8.99 -2.42
N LEU A 21 -5.28 -8.40 -2.31
CA LEU A 21 -5.46 -7.02 -1.89
C LEU A 21 -5.38 -6.91 -0.36
N PRO A 22 -4.45 -6.13 0.21
CA PRO A 22 -4.45 -5.87 1.64
C PRO A 22 -5.70 -5.07 1.99
N SER A 23 -6.35 -5.40 3.11
CA SER A 23 -7.52 -4.62 3.54
C SER A 23 -7.09 -3.22 3.96
N ARG A 24 -8.00 -2.25 3.84
CA ARG A 24 -7.75 -0.87 4.30
C ARG A 24 -7.31 -0.83 5.76
N SER A 25 -7.98 -1.60 6.62
CA SER A 25 -7.61 -1.74 8.03
C SER A 25 -6.17 -2.22 8.22
N GLN A 26 -5.69 -3.13 7.34
CA GLN A 26 -4.32 -3.61 7.43
C GLN A 26 -3.31 -2.50 7.08
N LEU A 27 -3.60 -1.71 6.05
CA LEU A 27 -2.73 -0.59 5.67
C LEU A 27 -2.75 0.52 6.74
N GLU A 28 -3.88 0.74 7.41
CA GLU A 28 -4.00 1.74 8.49
C GLU A 28 -3.21 1.40 9.76
N GLU A 29 -2.94 0.12 10.04
CA GLU A 29 -2.06 -0.26 11.15
C GLU A 29 -0.58 0.09 10.88
N LEU A 30 -0.19 0.23 9.61
CA LEU A 30 1.15 0.65 9.20
C LEU A 30 1.31 2.17 9.31
N ARG A 31 1.08 2.70 10.53
CA ARG A 31 1.01 4.14 10.83
C ARG A 31 2.26 4.95 10.48
N THR A 32 3.42 4.29 10.36
CA THR A 32 4.71 4.92 10.07
C THR A 32 5.15 4.73 8.62
N LEU A 33 4.36 3.99 7.84
CA LEU A 33 4.63 3.80 6.43
C LEU A 33 4.42 5.13 5.71
N HIS A 34 5.32 5.45 4.80
CA HIS A 34 5.26 6.64 3.96
C HIS A 34 5.15 6.27 2.48
N MET A 35 5.67 5.12 2.09
CA MET A 35 5.56 4.65 0.71
C MET A 35 5.44 3.13 0.66
N LEU A 36 4.47 2.69 -0.14
CA LEU A 36 4.28 1.30 -0.52
C LEU A 36 4.27 1.22 -2.04
N ASN A 37 5.29 0.63 -2.63
CA ASN A 37 5.34 0.40 -4.07
C ASN A 37 4.92 -1.04 -4.37
N LEU A 38 3.75 -1.18 -4.99
CA LEU A 38 3.18 -2.43 -5.49
C LEU A 38 3.13 -2.46 -7.01
N SER A 39 3.73 -1.50 -7.70
CA SER A 39 3.74 -1.44 -9.16
C SER A 39 4.21 -2.75 -9.80
N LYS A 40 3.68 -3.06 -10.99
CA LYS A 40 3.96 -4.30 -11.73
C LYS A 40 3.60 -5.58 -10.96
N ASN A 41 2.62 -5.52 -10.07
CA ASN A 41 1.97 -6.72 -9.54
C ASN A 41 0.59 -6.91 -10.17
N PRO A 42 0.05 -8.14 -10.20
CA PRO A 42 -1.34 -8.40 -10.60
C PRO A 42 -2.36 -7.51 -9.87
N ILE A 43 -2.19 -7.32 -8.55
CA ILE A 43 -3.02 -6.45 -7.70
C ILE A 43 -3.10 -4.99 -8.19
N SER A 44 -2.08 -4.47 -8.90
CA SER A 44 -2.09 -3.09 -9.43
C SER A 44 -3.23 -2.84 -10.41
N ARG A 45 -3.78 -3.90 -11.01
CA ARG A 45 -4.91 -3.82 -11.95
C ARG A 45 -6.27 -3.84 -11.24
N HIS A 46 -6.30 -4.11 -9.94
CA HIS A 46 -7.53 -4.16 -9.18
C HIS A 46 -8.10 -2.74 -8.98
N PRO A 47 -9.38 -2.49 -9.30
CA PRO A 47 -9.97 -1.16 -9.22
C PRO A 47 -9.96 -0.59 -7.79
N ASP A 48 -10.12 -1.45 -6.79
CA ASP A 48 -10.07 -1.03 -5.38
C ASP A 48 -8.70 -0.49 -4.97
N LEU A 49 -7.60 -1.06 -5.48
CA LEU A 49 -6.26 -0.55 -5.18
C LEU A 49 -6.06 0.82 -5.84
N GLN A 50 -6.57 1.02 -7.06
CA GLN A 50 -6.51 2.31 -7.75
C GLN A 50 -7.31 3.38 -7.01
N LEU A 51 -8.51 3.04 -6.53
CA LEU A 51 -9.32 3.91 -5.69
C LEU A 51 -8.60 4.26 -4.38
N MET A 52 -8.00 3.28 -3.69
CA MET A 52 -7.21 3.53 -2.48
C MET A 52 -6.01 4.44 -2.75
N ALA A 53 -5.29 4.23 -3.87
CA ALA A 53 -4.18 5.08 -4.27
C ALA A 53 -4.64 6.53 -4.43
N LEU A 54 -5.72 6.77 -5.17
CA LEU A 54 -6.27 8.12 -5.38
C LEU A 54 -6.70 8.79 -4.07
N VAL A 55 -7.38 8.06 -3.18
CA VAL A 55 -7.81 8.59 -1.87
C VAL A 55 -6.63 8.93 -0.97
N SER A 56 -5.52 8.18 -1.05
CA SER A 56 -4.30 8.48 -0.29
C SER A 56 -3.63 9.79 -0.71
N PHE A 57 -3.77 10.20 -1.98
CA PHE A 57 -3.25 11.46 -2.49
C PHE A 57 -4.09 12.68 -2.09
N GLU A 58 -5.41 12.53 -1.96
CA GLU A 58 -6.30 13.66 -1.64
C GLU A 58 -6.36 14.01 -0.15
N GLN A 59 -6.18 13.04 0.76
CA GLN A 59 -6.43 13.23 2.19
C GLN A 59 -5.22 13.68 3.03
N SER A 60 -4.11 14.15 2.45
CA SER A 60 -2.90 14.48 3.22
C SER A 60 -2.42 13.30 4.08
N CYS A 61 -2.67 12.07 3.60
CA CYS A 61 -2.17 10.87 4.26
C CYS A 61 -0.64 10.89 4.19
N GLN A 62 0.02 10.62 5.30
CA GLN A 62 1.49 10.55 5.37
C GLN A 62 2.08 9.40 4.54
N TRP A 63 1.25 8.62 3.85
CA TRP A 63 1.62 7.45 3.09
C TRP A 63 1.02 7.46 1.68
N SER A 64 1.79 6.96 0.72
CA SER A 64 1.37 6.80 -0.68
C SER A 64 1.53 5.36 -1.13
N VAL A 65 0.55 4.84 -1.87
CA VAL A 65 0.66 3.55 -2.58
C VAL A 65 0.77 3.79 -4.09
N VAL A 66 1.75 3.15 -4.73
CA VAL A 66 2.09 3.30 -6.15
C VAL A 66 2.16 1.95 -6.83
#